data_AF-A0AAV6HUR1-F1
#
_entry.id   AF-A0AAV6HUR1-F1
#
_cell.length_a   1.000
_cell.length_b   1.000
_cell.length_c   1.000
_cell.angle_alpha   90.00
_cell.angle_beta   90.00
_cell.angle_gamma   90.00
#
_symmetry.space_group_name_H-M   'P 1'
#
loop_
_entity.id
_entity.type
_entity.pdbx_description
1 polymer ?
#
loop_
_entity_poly.entity_id
_entity_poly.type
_entity_poly.pdbx_seq_one_letter_code
_entity_poly.pdbx_strand_id
1 'polypeptide(L)'
;MGFRSFRAFNEAMLAKQGWRLIMNPLAYWARILKGIYFPNSSFLLATRGSHASWVWLSLLHGRGLLEKGLRWHTENGASINFWVDGWIPTLEGFKLQSVRPPNTDIQLVGDVIVSGKGWNIPKLAPVISHLELQAIQKIPLPCLNRRDRLIWHHSKNGVYSVKSGYHIATNLRAVKSASKPGSSFQPGANLWRTIWKLKIPNKIKNFWWRVCRNGLATKENLFRRKCAQSNICPICNLEVESIEHLLFFCPWARAVWFGCNVVFEGIIGRPNSTIKWTAHILESMSKPTAMLFFEKDYFYCLEYLEGEK
;
A
#
# COMPACT_ATOMS: atom_id res chain seq x y z
N MET A 1 -13.77 -4.11 -7.26
CA MET A 1 -12.96 -2.97 -7.73
C MET A 1 -11.52 -3.34 -8.01
N GLY A 2 -10.82 -4.09 -7.15
CA GLY A 2 -9.42 -4.43 -7.43
C GLY A 2 -8.52 -3.18 -7.63
N PHE A 3 -9.01 -1.99 -7.25
CA PHE A 3 -8.25 -0.77 -7.40
C PHE A 3 -7.06 -0.85 -6.49
N ARG A 4 -5.91 -0.57 -7.10
CA ARG A 4 -4.66 -0.52 -6.38
C ARG A 4 -4.76 0.57 -5.32
N SER A 5 -4.25 0.30 -4.13
CA SER A 5 -4.14 1.34 -3.10
C SER A 5 -3.33 2.49 -3.67
N PHE A 6 -3.96 3.64 -3.93
CA PHE A 6 -3.28 4.81 -4.48
C PHE A 6 -2.08 5.22 -3.63
N ARG A 7 -2.21 5.10 -2.31
CA ARG A 7 -1.13 5.41 -1.38
C ARG A 7 0.06 4.46 -1.54
N ALA A 8 -0.19 3.14 -1.60
CA ALA A 8 0.86 2.15 -1.84
C ALA A 8 1.47 2.27 -3.25
N PHE A 9 0.65 2.64 -4.25
CA PHE A 9 1.11 2.86 -5.61
C PHE A 9 2.00 4.11 -5.72
N ASN A 10 1.60 5.21 -5.07
CA ASN A 10 2.41 6.43 -5.00
C ASN A 10 3.74 6.17 -4.28
N GLU A 11 3.72 5.45 -3.15
CA GLU A 11 4.93 5.05 -2.43
C GLU A 11 5.86 4.21 -3.31
N ALA A 12 5.31 3.27 -4.08
CA ALA A 12 6.09 2.47 -5.03
C ALA A 12 6.66 3.29 -6.21
N MET A 13 5.97 4.34 -6.64
CA MET A 13 6.46 5.28 -7.65
C MET A 13 7.60 6.15 -7.10
N LEU A 14 7.49 6.63 -5.87
CA LEU A 14 8.55 7.39 -5.20
C LEU A 14 9.81 6.53 -5.00
N ALA A 15 9.63 5.28 -4.56
CA ALA A 15 10.70 4.31 -4.49
C ALA A 15 11.32 4.03 -5.88
N LYS A 16 10.56 4.06 -6.97
CA LYS A 16 11.14 3.95 -8.33
C LYS A 16 12.11 5.11 -8.63
N GLN A 17 11.79 6.33 -8.21
CA GLN A 17 12.69 7.47 -8.40
C GLN A 17 13.93 7.34 -7.51
N GLY A 18 13.77 6.94 -6.24
CA GLY A 18 14.90 6.62 -5.37
C GLY A 18 15.82 5.54 -5.95
N TRP A 19 15.25 4.48 -6.56
CA TRP A 19 16.01 3.45 -7.24
C TRP A 19 16.82 4.02 -8.42
N ARG A 20 16.22 4.90 -9.22
CA ARG A 20 16.93 5.56 -10.34
C ARG A 20 18.06 6.45 -9.84
N LEU A 21 17.88 7.12 -8.69
CA LEU A 21 18.90 7.95 -8.06
C LEU A 21 20.13 7.13 -7.65
N ILE A 22 19.91 5.92 -7.12
CA ILE A 22 20.99 5.01 -6.73
C ILE A 22 21.69 4.42 -7.96
N MET A 23 20.92 3.96 -8.95
CA MET A 23 21.47 3.22 -10.10
C MET A 23 22.11 4.12 -11.16
N ASN A 24 21.73 5.40 -11.24
CA ASN A 24 22.24 6.34 -12.25
C ASN A 24 22.81 7.60 -11.59
N PRO A 25 23.88 7.49 -10.78
CA PRO A 25 24.41 8.61 -10.00
C PRO A 25 24.99 9.73 -10.88
N LEU A 26 25.32 9.43 -12.15
CA LEU A 26 25.88 10.40 -13.10
C LEU A 26 24.80 11.22 -13.84
N ALA A 27 23.53 10.86 -13.73
CA ALA A 27 22.46 11.63 -14.36
C ALA A 27 22.43 13.07 -13.79
N TYR A 28 22.16 14.08 -14.63
CA TYR A 28 22.20 15.49 -14.22
C TYR A 28 21.35 15.78 -12.97
N TRP A 29 20.10 15.33 -12.96
CA TRP A 29 19.20 15.51 -11.81
C TRP A 29 19.73 14.81 -10.54
N ALA A 30 20.39 13.66 -10.67
CA ALA A 30 20.99 12.92 -9.55
C ALA A 30 22.19 13.68 -8.97
N ARG A 31 23.05 14.23 -9.84
CA ARG A 31 24.20 15.06 -9.43
C ARG A 31 23.78 16.34 -8.73
N ILE A 32 22.72 17.00 -9.23
CA ILE A 32 22.14 18.19 -8.60
C ILE A 32 21.62 17.84 -7.19
N LEU A 33 20.82 16.78 -7.07
CA LEU A 33 20.31 16.34 -5.77
C LEU A 33 21.43 15.96 -4.80
N LYS A 34 22.48 15.30 -5.28
CA LYS A 34 23.67 14.99 -4.47
C LYS A 34 24.32 16.26 -3.94
N GLY A 35 24.59 17.24 -4.81
CA GLY A 35 25.20 18.50 -4.43
C GLY A 35 24.40 19.28 -3.39
N ILE A 36 23.06 19.24 -3.48
CA ILE A 36 22.17 19.98 -2.57
C ILE A 36 21.96 19.23 -1.24
N TYR A 37 21.69 17.92 -1.28
CA TYR A 37 21.15 17.19 -0.13
C TYR A 37 22.10 16.18 0.52
N PHE A 38 23.08 15.66 -0.22
CA PHE A 38 24.00 14.63 0.29
C PHE A 38 25.39 14.71 -0.37
N PRO A 39 26.09 15.87 -0.29
CA PRO A 39 27.32 16.09 -1.05
C PRO A 39 28.42 15.09 -0.68
N ASN A 40 28.53 14.78 0.62
CA ASN A 40 29.59 13.95 1.20
C ASN A 40 29.11 12.54 1.58
N SER A 41 27.92 12.12 1.15
CA SER A 41 27.36 10.82 1.51
C SER A 41 26.61 10.17 0.34
N SER A 42 25.92 9.08 0.63
CA SER A 42 25.06 8.38 -0.33
C SER A 42 23.59 8.72 -0.08
N PHE A 43 22.75 8.54 -1.10
CA PHE A 43 21.30 8.69 -0.94
C PHE A 43 20.73 7.81 0.19
N LEU A 44 21.34 6.64 0.44
CA LEU A 44 20.93 5.73 1.51
C LEU A 44 21.20 6.29 2.92
N LEU A 45 22.28 7.05 3.08
CA LEU A 45 22.67 7.66 4.36
C LEU A 45 22.20 9.10 4.52
N ALA A 46 21.63 9.68 3.47
CA ALA A 46 21.21 11.08 3.48
C ALA A 46 20.13 11.35 4.53
N THR A 47 20.22 12.50 5.22
CA THR A 47 19.22 12.90 6.21
C THR A 47 18.27 13.94 5.63
N ARG A 48 17.21 14.28 6.36
CA ARG A 48 16.24 15.30 5.95
C ARG A 48 16.89 16.67 5.75
N GLY A 49 17.83 17.05 6.63
CA GLY A 49 18.34 18.42 6.70
C GLY A 49 17.30 19.43 7.21
N SER A 50 17.72 20.67 7.43
CA SER A 50 16.87 21.76 7.95
C SER A 50 15.92 22.32 6.89
N HIS A 51 16.35 22.44 5.63
CA HIS A 51 15.57 23.04 4.53
C HIS A 51 15.26 22.02 3.42
N ALA A 52 14.50 20.98 3.77
CA ALA A 52 14.10 19.94 2.84
C ALA A 52 12.99 20.40 1.89
N SER A 53 13.22 20.31 0.57
CA SER A 53 12.13 20.50 -0.40
C SER A 53 11.12 19.36 -0.36
N TRP A 54 9.89 19.61 -0.84
CA TRP A 54 8.87 18.56 -0.97
C TRP A 54 9.32 17.39 -1.84
N VAL A 55 10.10 17.65 -2.89
CA VAL A 55 10.69 16.61 -3.74
C VAL A 55 11.65 15.73 -2.93
N TRP A 56 12.53 16.35 -2.14
CA TRP A 56 13.48 15.63 -1.29
C TRP A 56 12.77 14.77 -0.23
N LEU A 57 11.77 15.34 0.45
CA LEU A 57 10.94 14.59 1.41
C LEU A 57 10.24 13.39 0.76
N SER A 58 9.75 13.56 -0.47
CA SER A 58 9.09 12.49 -1.23
C SER A 58 10.07 11.37 -1.60
N LEU A 59 11.31 11.71 -1.98
CA LEU A 59 12.37 10.74 -2.23
C LEU A 59 12.77 9.99 -0.96
N LEU A 60 12.93 10.68 0.17
CA LEU A 60 13.20 10.05 1.46
C LEU A 60 12.06 9.12 1.90
N HIS A 61 10.81 9.50 1.66
CA HIS A 61 9.67 8.62 1.90
C HIS A 61 9.72 7.36 1.01
N GLY A 62 10.03 7.52 -0.27
CA GLY A 62 10.25 6.38 -1.19
C GLY A 62 11.43 5.50 -0.77
N ARG A 63 12.50 6.09 -0.20
CA ARG A 63 13.66 5.36 0.30
C ARG A 63 13.29 4.37 1.41
N GLY A 64 12.39 4.75 2.31
CA GLY A 64 11.92 3.85 3.37
C GLY A 64 11.33 2.54 2.84
N LEU A 65 10.65 2.56 1.68
CA LEU A 65 10.18 1.35 1.01
C LEU A 65 11.33 0.58 0.35
N LEU A 66 12.29 1.28 -0.26
CA LEU A 66 13.46 0.66 -0.86
C LEU A 66 14.30 -0.10 0.17
N GLU A 67 14.54 0.47 1.35
CA GLU A 67 15.28 -0.17 2.44
C GLU A 67 14.71 -1.53 2.86
N LYS A 68 13.42 -1.80 2.59
CA LYS A 68 12.78 -3.09 2.89
C LYS A 68 13.09 -4.20 1.89
N GLY A 69 13.63 -3.87 0.72
CA GLY A 69 13.95 -4.86 -0.31
C GLY A 69 15.29 -4.65 -1.01
N LEU A 70 16.04 -3.61 -0.65
CA LEU A 70 17.40 -3.42 -1.10
C LEU A 70 18.33 -4.38 -0.35
N ARG A 71 19.19 -5.05 -1.10
CA ARG A 71 20.31 -5.82 -0.56
C ARG A 71 21.51 -5.73 -1.48
N TRP A 72 22.70 -5.94 -0.94
CA TRP A 72 23.88 -6.17 -1.73
C TRP A 72 23.85 -7.58 -2.34
N HIS A 73 24.25 -7.65 -3.60
CA HIS A 73 24.59 -8.88 -4.28
C HIS A 73 26.11 -9.00 -4.25
N THR A 74 26.59 -9.94 -3.43
CA THR A 74 28.01 -10.22 -3.27
C THR A 74 28.60 -10.77 -4.56
N GLU A 75 29.66 -10.14 -5.02
CA GLU A 75 30.54 -10.65 -6.08
C GLU A 75 31.93 -10.84 -5.46
N ASN A 76 32.78 -9.81 -5.49
CA ASN A 76 34.09 -9.84 -4.84
C ASN A 76 34.09 -9.43 -3.36
N GLY A 77 32.97 -8.89 -2.85
CA GLY A 77 32.79 -8.51 -1.46
C GLY A 77 33.61 -7.31 -1.00
N ALA A 78 34.31 -6.63 -1.90
CA ALA A 78 35.21 -5.52 -1.57
C ALA A 78 34.49 -4.21 -1.23
N SER A 79 33.20 -4.10 -1.57
CA SER A 79 32.39 -2.89 -1.35
C SER A 79 31.30 -3.08 -0.29
N ILE A 80 31.25 -4.23 0.38
CA ILE A 80 30.18 -4.60 1.31
C ILE A 80 30.78 -4.74 2.71
N ASN A 81 30.29 -3.94 3.66
CA ASN A 81 30.62 -4.11 5.06
C ASN A 81 29.96 -5.38 5.60
N PHE A 82 30.75 -6.30 6.15
CA PHE A 82 30.27 -7.60 6.59
C PHE A 82 29.17 -7.52 7.67
N TRP A 83 29.27 -6.53 8.56
CA TRP A 83 28.44 -6.39 9.76
C TRP A 83 27.25 -5.45 9.59
N VAL A 84 27.42 -4.37 8.82
CA VAL A 84 26.44 -3.28 8.76
C VAL A 84 25.50 -3.41 7.56
N ASP A 85 26.01 -3.89 6.44
CA ASP A 85 25.26 -3.95 5.18
C ASP A 85 24.35 -5.19 5.12
N GLY A 86 23.20 -5.04 4.45
CA GLY A 86 22.30 -6.17 4.20
C GLY A 86 22.69 -6.91 2.92
N TRP A 87 23.28 -8.10 3.03
CA TRP A 87 23.79 -8.87 1.89
C TRP A 87 23.35 -10.35 1.89
N ILE A 88 22.84 -10.88 3.02
CA ILE A 88 22.48 -12.29 3.18
C ILE A 88 20.99 -12.49 2.86
N PRO A 89 20.61 -13.17 1.75
CA PRO A 89 19.23 -13.16 1.25
C PRO A 89 18.18 -13.78 2.18
N THR A 90 18.58 -14.78 2.97
CA THR A 90 17.65 -15.60 3.77
C THR A 90 17.44 -15.09 5.18
N LEU A 91 18.22 -14.09 5.62
CA LEU A 91 18.10 -13.52 6.96
C LEU A 91 17.14 -12.33 6.97
N GLU A 92 16.57 -12.06 8.14
CA GLU A 92 15.73 -10.89 8.35
C GLU A 92 16.52 -9.59 8.09
N GLY A 93 15.92 -8.68 7.32
CA GLY A 93 16.57 -7.43 6.92
C GLY A 93 17.83 -7.62 6.06
N PHE A 94 18.12 -8.85 5.63
CA PHE A 94 19.32 -9.27 4.93
C PHE A 94 20.62 -9.15 5.73
N LYS A 95 20.54 -8.99 7.05
CA LYS A 95 21.67 -8.69 7.93
C LYS A 95 21.93 -9.81 8.93
N LEU A 96 23.19 -9.87 9.38
CA LEU A 96 23.56 -10.65 10.55
C LEU A 96 22.84 -10.12 11.79
N GLN A 97 22.48 -11.05 12.66
CA GLN A 97 21.98 -10.82 14.01
C GLN A 97 23.10 -10.96 15.04
N SER A 98 24.15 -11.71 14.72
CA SER A 98 25.35 -11.80 15.57
C SER A 98 26.00 -10.44 15.79
N VAL A 99 26.36 -10.17 17.04
CA VAL A 99 27.08 -8.95 17.42
C VAL A 99 28.54 -9.08 16.98
N ARG A 100 29.06 -8.04 16.34
CA ARG A 100 30.45 -7.96 15.94
C ARG A 100 31.38 -8.09 17.16
N PRO A 101 32.29 -9.09 17.19
CA PRO A 101 33.29 -9.18 18.24
C PRO A 101 34.30 -8.02 18.18
N PRO A 102 34.77 -7.50 19.32
CA PRO A 102 35.66 -6.33 19.36
C PRO A 102 36.99 -6.54 18.64
N ASN A 103 37.53 -7.76 18.65
CA ASN A 103 38.85 -8.09 18.10
C ASN A 103 38.81 -8.81 16.74
N THR A 104 37.70 -8.73 16.01
CA THR A 104 37.62 -9.36 14.67
C THR A 104 38.31 -8.50 13.61
N ASP A 105 39.11 -9.14 12.77
CA ASP A 105 39.73 -8.56 11.59
C ASP A 105 38.77 -8.47 10.40
N ILE A 106 37.59 -9.11 10.47
CA ILE A 106 36.58 -9.10 9.40
C ILE A 106 35.90 -7.72 9.34
N GLN A 107 36.16 -6.95 8.28
CA GLN A 107 35.47 -5.69 7.99
C GLN A 107 34.53 -5.82 6.79
N LEU A 108 35.02 -6.45 5.73
CA LEU A 108 34.37 -6.57 4.44
C LEU A 108 34.00 -8.03 4.17
N VAL A 109 33.00 -8.21 3.30
CA VAL A 109 32.64 -9.55 2.84
C VAL A 109 33.79 -10.21 2.06
N GLY A 110 34.63 -9.42 1.40
CA GLY A 110 35.85 -9.90 0.74
C GLY A 110 36.84 -10.58 1.69
N ASP A 111 36.91 -10.18 2.96
CA ASP A 111 37.86 -10.71 3.95
C ASP A 111 37.61 -12.18 4.32
N VAL A 112 36.42 -12.68 3.97
CA VAL A 112 35.96 -14.04 4.23
C VAL A 112 35.73 -14.83 2.94
N ILE A 113 36.17 -14.30 1.79
CA ILE A 113 36.15 -14.99 0.50
C ILE A 113 37.57 -15.46 0.17
N VAL A 114 37.72 -16.75 -0.06
CA VAL A 114 38.97 -17.36 -0.55
C VAL A 114 38.85 -17.57 -2.06
N SER A 115 39.70 -16.87 -2.82
CA SER A 115 39.69 -16.93 -4.29
C SER A 115 39.76 -18.39 -4.78
N GLY A 116 38.79 -18.78 -5.60
CA GLY A 116 38.66 -20.14 -6.15
C GLY A 116 38.24 -21.23 -5.16
N LYS A 117 38.14 -20.96 -3.85
CA LYS A 117 37.76 -21.96 -2.82
C LYS A 117 36.43 -21.66 -2.13
N GLY A 118 35.87 -20.48 -2.32
CA GLY A 118 34.59 -20.08 -1.74
C GLY A 118 34.74 -19.40 -0.38
N TRP A 119 33.79 -19.62 0.53
CA TRP A 119 33.75 -18.97 1.84
C TRP A 119 34.79 -19.52 2.83
N ASN A 120 35.45 -18.64 3.59
CA ASN A 120 36.39 -19.02 4.65
C ASN A 120 35.63 -19.46 5.92
N ILE A 121 35.21 -20.72 5.95
CA ILE A 121 34.44 -21.30 7.06
C ILE A 121 35.18 -21.25 8.40
N PRO A 122 36.48 -21.61 8.49
CA PRO A 122 37.22 -21.52 9.76
C PRO A 122 37.25 -20.11 10.34
N LYS A 123 37.30 -19.08 9.49
CA LYS A 123 37.29 -17.67 9.92
C LYS A 123 35.90 -17.20 10.36
N LEU A 124 34.83 -17.73 9.76
CA LEU A 124 33.45 -17.34 10.05
C LEU A 124 32.89 -18.05 11.29
N ALA A 125 33.11 -19.36 11.41
CA ALA A 125 32.51 -20.20 12.44
C ALA A 125 32.62 -19.69 13.90
N PRO A 126 33.73 -19.08 14.36
CA PRO A 126 33.82 -18.58 15.74
C PRO A 126 33.12 -17.23 15.98
N VAL A 127 32.71 -16.53 14.91
CA VAL A 127 32.30 -15.11 14.98
C VAL A 127 30.79 -14.92 14.77
N ILE A 128 30.11 -15.92 14.17
CA ILE A 128 28.68 -15.86 13.84
C ILE A 128 27.98 -17.15 14.29
N SER A 129 26.65 -17.11 14.38
CA SER A 129 25.85 -18.29 14.72
C SER A 129 25.87 -19.33 13.60
N HIS A 130 25.61 -20.59 13.96
CA HIS A 130 25.55 -21.69 12.99
C HIS A 130 24.48 -21.47 11.91
N LEU A 131 23.33 -20.86 12.26
CA LEU A 131 22.26 -20.55 11.31
C LEU A 131 22.70 -19.52 10.27
N GLU A 132 23.45 -18.49 10.69
CA GLU A 132 23.98 -17.48 9.79
C GLU A 132 25.08 -18.06 8.90
N LEU A 133 25.95 -18.92 9.44
CA LEU A 133 26.98 -19.61 8.67
C LEU A 133 26.35 -20.44 7.55
N GLN A 134 25.32 -21.23 7.85
CA GLN A 134 24.57 -21.98 6.85
C GLN A 134 23.91 -21.06 5.79
N ALA A 135 23.40 -19.90 6.20
CA ALA A 135 22.82 -18.92 5.28
C ALA A 135 23.88 -18.35 4.32
N ILE A 136 25.07 -18.01 4.82
CA ILE A 136 26.19 -17.50 4.01
C ILE A 136 26.67 -18.57 3.02
N GLN A 137 26.83 -19.82 3.47
CA GLN A 137 27.27 -20.92 2.63
C GLN A 137 26.36 -21.17 1.41
N LYS A 138 25.06 -20.86 1.52
CA LYS A 138 24.10 -20.98 0.41
C LYS A 138 24.22 -19.86 -0.63
N ILE A 139 25.01 -18.82 -0.37
CA ILE A 139 25.23 -17.73 -1.31
C ILE A 139 26.27 -18.19 -2.34
N PRO A 140 25.90 -18.29 -3.63
CA PRO A 140 26.84 -18.66 -4.67
C PRO A 140 27.86 -17.54 -4.86
N LEU A 141 29.15 -17.89 -4.81
CA LEU A 141 30.24 -16.98 -5.12
C LEU A 141 30.61 -17.10 -6.61
N PRO A 142 30.57 -15.99 -7.37
CA PRO A 142 30.95 -16.02 -8.77
C PRO A 142 32.46 -16.22 -8.92
N CYS A 143 32.87 -16.99 -9.93
CA CYS A 143 34.29 -17.19 -10.24
C CYS A 143 34.96 -15.96 -10.87
N LEU A 144 34.19 -14.93 -11.20
CA LEU A 144 34.65 -13.71 -11.87
C LEU A 144 34.78 -12.59 -10.85
N ASN A 145 35.91 -11.87 -10.87
CA ASN A 145 36.17 -10.70 -10.02
C ASN A 145 35.35 -9.47 -10.47
N ARG A 146 34.02 -9.57 -10.35
CA ARG A 146 33.08 -8.48 -10.64
C ARG A 146 32.89 -7.63 -9.39
N ARG A 147 32.50 -6.37 -9.60
CA ARG A 147 32.17 -5.46 -8.50
C ARG A 147 30.82 -5.82 -7.91
N ASP A 148 30.73 -5.71 -6.59
CA ASP A 148 29.47 -5.82 -5.86
C ASP A 148 28.44 -4.81 -6.37
N ARG A 149 27.17 -5.20 -6.30
CA ARG A 149 26.07 -4.35 -6.78
C ARG A 149 24.89 -4.40 -5.83
N LEU A 150 24.20 -3.27 -5.71
CA LEU A 150 22.95 -3.21 -4.97
C LEU A 150 21.81 -3.73 -5.86
N ILE A 151 20.96 -4.59 -5.31
CA ILE A 151 19.83 -5.20 -6.03
C ILE A 151 18.53 -5.07 -5.26
N TRP A 152 17.42 -5.14 -5.99
CA TRP A 152 16.09 -5.30 -5.44
C TRP A 152 15.76 -6.78 -5.27
N HIS A 153 15.69 -7.24 -4.02
CA HIS A 153 15.49 -8.65 -3.66
C HIS A 153 14.18 -9.23 -4.22
N HIS A 154 13.10 -8.44 -4.27
CA HIS A 154 11.78 -8.91 -4.73
C HIS A 154 11.61 -8.88 -6.25
N SER A 155 12.70 -9.00 -7.01
CA SER A 155 12.68 -9.22 -8.46
C SER A 155 13.75 -10.24 -8.86
N LYS A 156 13.41 -11.13 -9.80
CA LYS A 156 14.32 -12.17 -10.31
C LYS A 156 15.57 -11.62 -10.96
N ASN A 157 15.47 -10.46 -11.62
CA ASN A 157 16.60 -9.79 -12.27
C ASN A 157 17.30 -8.76 -11.36
N GLY A 158 16.90 -8.65 -10.09
CA GLY A 158 17.44 -7.66 -9.16
C GLY A 158 17.07 -6.21 -9.47
N VAL A 159 16.19 -5.94 -10.44
CA VAL A 159 15.79 -4.58 -10.83
C VAL A 159 14.45 -4.23 -10.18
N TYR A 160 14.38 -3.06 -9.55
CA TYR A 160 13.16 -2.55 -8.98
C TYR A 160 12.10 -2.22 -10.07
N SER A 161 10.88 -2.69 -9.87
CA SER A 161 9.69 -2.28 -10.62
C SER A 161 8.64 -1.68 -9.70
N VAL A 162 7.80 -0.79 -10.22
CA VAL A 162 6.66 -0.23 -9.46
C VAL A 162 5.72 -1.35 -9.03
N LYS A 163 5.54 -2.39 -9.85
CA LYS A 163 4.74 -3.57 -9.51
C LYS A 163 5.29 -4.29 -8.27
N SER A 164 6.58 -4.63 -8.26
CA SER A 164 7.19 -5.33 -7.12
C SER A 164 7.18 -4.48 -5.85
N GLY A 165 7.48 -3.17 -5.95
CA GLY A 165 7.40 -2.28 -4.79
C GLY A 165 5.98 -2.08 -4.28
N TYR A 166 4.99 -2.03 -5.16
CA TYR A 166 3.58 -1.95 -4.80
C TYR A 166 3.15 -3.15 -3.94
N HIS A 167 3.55 -4.37 -4.32
CA HIS A 167 3.26 -5.57 -3.53
C HIS A 167 3.84 -5.50 -2.11
N ILE A 168 5.08 -5.01 -1.96
CA ILE A 168 5.70 -4.82 -0.64
C ILE A 168 4.96 -3.75 0.16
N ALA A 169 4.67 -2.60 -0.44
CA ALA A 169 3.94 -1.52 0.22
C ALA A 169 2.54 -1.96 0.68
N THR A 170 1.82 -2.78 -0.11
CA THR A 170 0.53 -3.33 0.31
C THR A 170 0.66 -4.34 1.44
N ASN A 171 1.65 -5.22 1.40
CA ASN A 171 1.86 -6.23 2.44
C ASN A 171 2.19 -5.57 3.78
N LEU A 172 3.09 -4.58 3.78
CA LEU A 172 3.44 -3.81 4.97
C LEU A 172 2.23 -3.09 5.58
N ARG A 173 1.31 -2.61 4.74
CA ARG A 173 0.06 -1.99 5.20
C ARG A 173 -0.93 -3.01 5.76
N ALA A 174 -1.06 -4.17 5.13
CA ALA A 174 -1.92 -5.25 5.58
C ALA A 174 -1.52 -5.74 6.99
N VAL A 175 -0.21 -5.93 7.21
CA VAL A 175 0.34 -6.28 8.54
C VAL A 175 0.03 -5.21 9.58
N LYS A 176 0.20 -3.93 9.25
CA LYS A 176 -0.15 -2.80 10.14
C LYS A 176 -1.65 -2.65 10.42
N SER A 177 -2.52 -3.14 9.54
CA SER A 177 -3.97 -3.13 9.76
C SER A 177 -4.46 -4.34 10.55
N ALA A 178 -3.80 -5.49 10.44
CA ALA A 178 -4.14 -6.69 11.21
C ALA A 178 -3.84 -6.53 12.72
N SER A 179 -2.85 -5.69 13.06
CA SER A 179 -2.51 -5.37 14.45
C SER A 179 -3.41 -4.30 15.10
N LYS A 180 -4.42 -3.78 14.39
CA LYS A 180 -5.44 -2.89 14.96
C LYS A 180 -6.76 -3.65 15.12
N PRO A 181 -7.41 -3.60 16.30
CA PRO A 181 -8.76 -4.14 16.45
C PRO A 181 -9.71 -3.35 15.55
N GLY A 182 -10.15 -3.95 14.45
CA GLY A 182 -11.04 -3.32 13.48
C GLY A 182 -12.50 -3.62 13.82
N SER A 183 -13.20 -2.67 14.43
CA SER A 183 -14.65 -2.76 14.74
C SER A 183 -15.58 -2.49 13.54
N SER A 184 -15.06 -2.50 12.30
CA SER A 184 -15.87 -2.26 11.10
C SER A 184 -15.84 -3.47 10.19
N PHE A 185 -17.03 -4.05 9.95
CA PHE A 185 -17.28 -5.09 8.97
C PHE A 185 -16.72 -4.65 7.61
N GLN A 186 -15.58 -5.21 7.20
CA GLN A 186 -15.04 -4.95 5.87
C GLN A 186 -15.81 -5.81 4.87
N PRO A 187 -16.36 -5.21 3.80
CA PRO A 187 -17.05 -5.98 2.78
C PRO A 187 -16.07 -6.98 2.16
N GLY A 188 -16.39 -8.26 2.30
CA GLY A 188 -15.59 -9.35 1.73
C GLY A 188 -15.41 -9.19 0.22
N ALA A 189 -14.31 -9.72 -0.32
CA ALA A 189 -13.98 -9.65 -1.75
C ALA A 189 -15.14 -10.14 -2.67
N ASN A 190 -16.02 -10.99 -2.14
CA ASN A 190 -17.20 -11.51 -2.82
C ASN A 190 -18.25 -10.44 -3.13
N LEU A 191 -18.54 -9.51 -2.21
CA LEU A 191 -19.53 -8.44 -2.42
C LEU A 191 -19.18 -7.60 -3.65
N TRP A 192 -17.91 -7.20 -3.74
CA TRP A 192 -17.45 -6.41 -4.86
C TRP A 192 -17.54 -7.19 -6.17
N ARG A 193 -17.14 -8.47 -6.17
CA ARG A 193 -17.22 -9.30 -7.37
C ARG A 193 -18.66 -9.34 -7.91
N THR A 194 -19.65 -9.43 -7.03
CA THR A 194 -21.08 -9.41 -7.40
C THR A 194 -21.48 -8.06 -8.00
N ILE A 195 -21.24 -6.94 -7.31
CA ILE A 195 -21.60 -5.59 -7.78
C ILE A 195 -21.03 -5.30 -9.18
N TRP A 196 -19.78 -5.66 -9.44
CA TRP A 196 -19.14 -5.39 -10.73
C TRP A 196 -19.63 -6.29 -11.87
N LYS A 197 -20.10 -7.51 -11.56
CA LYS A 197 -20.67 -8.45 -12.53
C LYS A 197 -22.11 -8.10 -12.95
N LEU A 198 -22.81 -7.24 -12.21
CA LEU A 198 -24.16 -6.79 -12.57
C LEU A 198 -24.18 -6.17 -13.98
N LYS A 199 -25.19 -6.47 -14.79
CA LYS A 199 -25.39 -5.90 -16.12
C LYS A 199 -26.09 -4.54 -16.04
N ILE A 200 -25.45 -3.58 -15.37
CA ILE A 200 -26.00 -2.25 -15.09
C ILE A 200 -24.99 -1.16 -15.49
N PRO A 201 -25.43 0.09 -15.72
CA PRO A 201 -24.51 1.19 -16.03
C PRO A 201 -23.41 1.38 -14.98
N ASN A 202 -22.18 1.66 -15.44
CA ASN A 202 -21.04 1.86 -14.55
C ASN A 202 -21.23 3.02 -13.55
N LYS A 203 -22.02 4.04 -13.91
CA LYS A 203 -22.38 5.14 -12.99
C LYS A 203 -23.02 4.62 -11.70
N ILE A 204 -23.91 3.62 -11.83
CA ILE A 204 -24.64 3.05 -10.70
C ILE A 204 -23.73 2.12 -9.87
N LYS A 205 -22.86 1.33 -10.53
CA LYS A 205 -21.84 0.53 -9.82
C LYS A 205 -20.91 1.39 -8.98
N ASN A 206 -20.45 2.52 -9.54
CA ASN A 206 -19.60 3.48 -8.83
C ASN A 206 -20.35 4.14 -7.67
N PHE A 207 -21.61 4.52 -7.87
CA PHE A 207 -22.46 5.05 -6.81
C PHE A 207 -22.56 4.07 -5.63
N TRP A 208 -22.95 2.81 -5.87
CA TRP A 208 -23.04 1.80 -4.82
C TRP A 208 -21.71 1.51 -4.13
N TRP A 209 -20.61 1.56 -4.88
CA TRP A 209 -19.30 1.48 -4.25
C TRP A 209 -19.03 2.64 -3.29
N ARG A 210 -19.35 3.89 -3.67
CA ARG A 210 -19.23 5.06 -2.78
C ARG A 210 -20.10 4.89 -1.54
N VAL A 211 -21.33 4.43 -1.71
CA VAL A 211 -22.29 4.11 -0.65
C VAL A 211 -21.68 3.11 0.36
N CYS A 212 -21.26 1.93 -0.10
CA CYS A 212 -20.65 0.89 0.74
C CYS A 212 -19.31 1.29 1.38
N ARG A 213 -18.67 2.37 0.92
CA ARG A 213 -17.39 2.87 1.46
C ARG A 213 -17.54 4.10 2.37
N ASN A 214 -18.76 4.47 2.72
CA ASN A 214 -19.09 5.73 3.37
C ASN A 214 -18.45 6.95 2.67
N GLY A 215 -18.48 6.95 1.33
CA GLY A 215 -17.80 7.90 0.45
C GLY A 215 -18.71 8.93 -0.20
N LEU A 216 -20.01 8.94 0.12
CA LEU A 216 -20.92 9.99 -0.32
C LEU A 216 -20.70 11.28 0.49
N ALA A 217 -20.95 12.43 -0.14
CA ALA A 217 -20.80 13.75 0.45
C ALA A 217 -22.01 14.13 1.34
N THR A 218 -22.41 13.23 2.26
CA THR A 218 -23.47 13.51 3.21
C THR A 218 -23.04 14.57 4.22
N LYS A 219 -23.96 15.31 4.83
CA LYS A 219 -23.68 16.30 5.88
C LYS A 219 -22.94 15.67 7.04
N GLU A 220 -23.21 14.41 7.40
CA GLU A 220 -22.41 13.70 8.39
C GLU A 220 -20.93 13.61 7.99
N ASN A 221 -20.64 13.16 6.75
CA ASN A 221 -19.27 13.02 6.26
C ASN A 221 -18.57 14.36 6.06
N LEU A 222 -19.29 15.38 5.59
CA LEU A 222 -18.77 16.73 5.40
C LEU A 222 -18.47 17.40 6.75
N PHE A 223 -19.35 17.27 7.73
CA PHE A 223 -19.15 17.76 9.09
C PHE A 223 -17.93 17.09 9.75
N ARG A 224 -17.82 15.76 9.64
CA ARG A 224 -16.66 15.00 10.13
C ARG A 224 -15.32 15.46 9.53
N ARG A 225 -15.33 15.90 8.26
CA ARG A 225 -14.16 16.44 7.56
C ARG A 225 -13.97 17.95 7.76
N LYS A 226 -14.81 18.59 8.57
CA LYS A 226 -14.83 20.04 8.82
C LYS A 226 -15.10 20.88 7.56
N CYS A 227 -15.83 20.31 6.61
CA CYS A 227 -16.28 20.99 5.39
C CYS A 227 -17.72 21.53 5.48
N ALA A 228 -18.46 21.20 6.54
CA ALA A 228 -19.80 21.70 6.80
C ALA A 228 -19.98 22.09 8.27
N GLN A 229 -20.87 23.05 8.53
CA GLN A 229 -21.16 23.57 9.88
C GLN A 229 -22.16 22.72 10.67
N SER A 230 -22.98 21.92 9.99
CA SER A 230 -23.98 21.03 10.60
C SER A 230 -23.99 19.67 9.90
N ASN A 231 -24.36 18.64 10.64
CA ASN A 231 -24.53 17.26 10.16
C ASN A 231 -26.02 16.89 9.91
N ILE A 232 -26.95 17.82 10.13
CA ILE A 232 -28.40 17.61 9.98
C ILE A 232 -28.76 17.51 8.49
N CYS A 233 -29.69 16.62 8.16
CA CYS A 233 -30.22 16.45 6.81
C CYS A 233 -30.94 17.72 6.34
N PRO A 234 -30.55 18.29 5.18
CA PRO A 234 -31.15 19.53 4.67
C PRO A 234 -32.57 19.33 4.12
N ILE A 235 -32.96 18.07 3.85
CA ILE A 235 -34.27 17.74 3.29
C ILE A 235 -35.32 17.67 4.40
N CYS A 236 -35.05 16.86 5.44
CA CYS A 236 -36.02 16.66 6.52
C CYS A 236 -35.81 17.61 7.70
N ASN A 237 -34.60 18.11 7.92
CA ASN A 237 -34.20 18.92 9.08
C ASN A 237 -34.45 18.27 10.46
N LEU A 238 -34.60 16.94 10.52
CA LEU A 238 -34.96 16.21 11.75
C LEU A 238 -33.79 15.38 12.31
N GLU A 239 -33.04 14.69 11.46
CA GLU A 239 -31.97 13.77 11.88
C GLU A 239 -30.65 14.06 11.17
N VAL A 240 -29.58 13.42 11.64
CA VAL A 240 -28.26 13.45 11.00
C VAL A 240 -28.33 12.81 9.62
N GLU A 241 -27.75 13.46 8.61
CA GLU A 241 -27.67 12.91 7.25
C GLU A 241 -26.56 11.86 7.16
N SER A 242 -26.81 10.67 7.69
CA SER A 242 -26.00 9.50 7.35
C SER A 242 -26.37 9.00 5.95
N ILE A 243 -25.58 8.08 5.40
CA ILE A 243 -25.93 7.44 4.12
C ILE A 243 -27.23 6.64 4.25
N GLU A 244 -27.41 5.94 5.36
CA GLU A 244 -28.63 5.19 5.62
C GLU A 244 -29.85 6.12 5.73
N HIS A 245 -29.70 7.29 6.37
CA HIS A 245 -30.76 8.28 6.44
C HIS A 245 -31.08 8.84 5.05
N LEU A 246 -30.06 9.30 4.31
CA LEU A 246 -30.23 9.85 2.97
C LEU A 246 -30.93 8.88 2.01
N LEU A 247 -30.59 7.59 2.07
CA LEU A 247 -31.13 6.60 1.15
C LEU A 247 -32.43 5.96 1.61
N PHE A 248 -32.65 5.74 2.90
CA PHE A 248 -33.77 4.89 3.38
C PHE A 248 -34.64 5.53 4.43
N PHE A 249 -34.08 6.28 5.38
CA PHE A 249 -34.84 6.70 6.56
C PHE A 249 -35.39 8.11 6.47
N CYS A 250 -34.83 8.96 5.60
CA CYS A 250 -35.37 10.29 5.36
C CYS A 250 -36.84 10.17 4.94
N PRO A 251 -37.78 10.90 5.58
CA PRO A 251 -39.19 10.85 5.22
C PRO A 251 -39.44 11.05 3.72
N TRP A 252 -38.64 11.93 3.11
CA TRP A 252 -38.67 12.18 1.68
C TRP A 252 -38.21 10.96 0.86
N ALA A 253 -37.08 10.34 1.23
CA ALA A 253 -36.60 9.12 0.56
C ALA A 253 -37.61 7.97 0.69
N ARG A 254 -38.25 7.82 1.87
CA ARG A 254 -39.31 6.83 2.10
C ARG A 254 -40.50 7.04 1.18
N ALA A 255 -40.91 8.29 0.96
CA ALA A 255 -42.00 8.63 0.04
C ALA A 255 -41.65 8.25 -1.41
N VAL A 256 -40.42 8.50 -1.85
CA VAL A 256 -39.93 8.07 -3.17
C VAL A 256 -39.96 6.56 -3.31
N TRP A 257 -39.48 5.82 -2.31
CA TRP A 257 -39.51 4.36 -2.32
C TRP A 257 -40.93 3.80 -2.33
N PHE A 258 -41.85 4.42 -1.58
CA PHE A 258 -43.26 4.04 -1.58
C PHE A 258 -43.91 4.23 -2.96
N GLY A 259 -43.51 5.28 -3.70
CA GLY A 259 -43.96 5.51 -5.08
C GLY A 259 -43.30 4.60 -6.12
N CYS A 260 -42.18 3.96 -5.80
CA CYS A 260 -41.54 2.97 -6.64
C CYS A 260 -42.24 1.62 -6.46
N ASN A 261 -42.57 0.92 -7.55
CA ASN A 261 -43.26 -0.38 -7.52
C ASN A 261 -42.35 -1.54 -7.03
N VAL A 262 -41.41 -1.26 -6.13
CA VAL A 262 -40.47 -2.19 -5.54
C VAL A 262 -40.91 -2.45 -4.11
N VAL A 263 -41.60 -3.56 -3.89
CA VAL A 263 -42.05 -3.99 -2.56
C VAL A 263 -40.83 -4.48 -1.78
N PHE A 264 -40.40 -3.71 -0.78
CA PHE A 264 -39.26 -4.03 0.06
C PHE A 264 -39.71 -4.50 1.45
N GLU A 265 -39.92 -5.80 1.61
CA GLU A 265 -40.22 -6.42 2.92
C GLU A 265 -39.07 -6.30 3.94
N GLY A 266 -37.86 -5.94 3.50
CA GLY A 266 -36.63 -5.96 4.32
C GLY A 266 -36.17 -4.64 4.96
N ILE A 267 -36.88 -3.52 4.79
CA ILE A 267 -36.47 -2.21 5.37
C ILE A 267 -36.91 -2.06 6.85
N ILE A 268 -37.73 -2.99 7.36
CA ILE A 268 -38.34 -2.88 8.70
C ILE A 268 -37.30 -2.97 9.84
N GLY A 269 -36.15 -3.63 9.62
CA GLY A 269 -35.03 -3.54 10.54
C GLY A 269 -34.06 -2.46 10.07
N ARG A 270 -33.81 -1.41 10.85
CA ARG A 270 -32.76 -0.42 10.55
C ARG A 270 -31.47 -1.18 10.16
N PRO A 271 -31.02 -1.16 8.89
CA PRO A 271 -29.69 -1.68 8.60
C PRO A 271 -28.67 -0.87 9.39
N ASN A 272 -28.08 -1.47 10.42
CA ASN A 272 -26.96 -0.88 11.17
C ASN A 272 -25.68 -0.73 10.30
N SER A 273 -25.77 -1.07 9.01
CA SER A 273 -24.72 -0.91 8.03
C SER A 273 -25.28 -0.96 6.61
N THR A 274 -25.03 0.09 5.84
CA THR A 274 -25.35 0.08 4.41
C THR A 274 -24.68 -1.09 3.67
N ILE A 275 -23.51 -1.57 4.12
CA ILE A 275 -22.82 -2.71 3.51
C ILE A 275 -23.62 -4.01 3.69
N LYS A 276 -24.11 -4.26 4.93
CA LYS A 276 -24.93 -5.44 5.22
C LYS A 276 -26.22 -5.41 4.42
N TRP A 277 -26.81 -4.21 4.29
CA TRP A 277 -27.99 -3.99 3.48
C TRP A 277 -27.74 -4.28 1.99
N THR A 278 -26.65 -3.76 1.42
CA THR A 278 -26.28 -4.04 0.03
C THR A 278 -26.01 -5.52 -0.20
N ALA A 279 -25.35 -6.20 0.75
CA ALA A 279 -25.12 -7.65 0.66
C ALA A 279 -26.44 -8.43 0.66
N HIS A 280 -27.33 -8.13 1.61
CA HIS A 280 -28.65 -8.76 1.72
C HIS A 280 -29.49 -8.56 0.44
N ILE A 281 -29.44 -7.35 -0.14
CA ILE A 281 -30.12 -7.09 -1.40
C ILE A 281 -29.53 -7.93 -2.51
N LEU A 282 -28.21 -7.92 -2.69
CA LEU A 282 -27.58 -8.70 -3.75
C LEU A 282 -27.84 -10.21 -3.63
N GLU A 283 -28.02 -10.71 -2.42
CA GLU A 283 -28.46 -12.09 -2.15
C GLU A 283 -29.94 -12.31 -2.51
N SER A 284 -30.81 -11.33 -2.27
CA SER A 284 -32.23 -11.39 -2.68
C SER A 284 -32.47 -11.04 -4.15
N MET A 285 -31.48 -10.46 -4.86
CA MET A 285 -31.50 -10.18 -6.30
C MET A 285 -31.43 -11.43 -7.20
N SER A 286 -31.41 -12.64 -6.64
CA SER A 286 -31.59 -13.88 -7.43
C SER A 286 -33.00 -14.00 -8.06
N LYS A 287 -33.91 -13.06 -7.76
CA LYS A 287 -35.25 -12.94 -8.36
C LYS A 287 -35.29 -11.82 -9.44
N PRO A 288 -35.91 -12.04 -10.61
CA PRO A 288 -35.91 -11.12 -11.76
C PRO A 288 -36.46 -9.71 -11.49
N THR A 289 -37.24 -9.52 -10.43
CA THR A 289 -37.88 -8.24 -10.06
C THR A 289 -36.92 -7.18 -9.53
N ALA A 290 -35.71 -7.55 -9.12
CA ALA A 290 -34.76 -6.61 -8.54
C ALA A 290 -33.97 -5.76 -9.58
N MET A 291 -34.04 -6.10 -10.88
CA MET A 291 -33.42 -5.32 -11.96
C MET A 291 -34.00 -3.90 -12.12
N LEU A 292 -35.25 -3.69 -11.71
CA LEU A 292 -35.91 -2.37 -11.74
C LEU A 292 -35.20 -1.30 -10.91
N PHE A 293 -34.42 -1.70 -9.91
CA PHE A 293 -33.64 -0.80 -9.07
C PHE A 293 -32.44 -0.15 -9.81
N PHE A 294 -32.01 -0.76 -10.92
CA PHE A 294 -30.80 -0.39 -11.63
C PHE A 294 -30.99 -0.09 -13.12
N GLU A 295 -32.13 -0.48 -13.71
CA GLU A 295 -32.37 -0.38 -15.17
C GLU A 295 -33.23 0.81 -15.60
N LYS A 296 -34.08 1.36 -14.74
CA LYS A 296 -34.91 2.51 -15.10
C LYS A 296 -34.40 3.74 -14.36
N ASP A 297 -34.29 4.86 -15.07
CA ASP A 297 -33.79 6.16 -14.61
C ASP A 297 -34.62 6.76 -13.45
N TYR A 298 -34.64 6.10 -12.29
CA TYR A 298 -35.28 6.55 -11.05
C TYR A 298 -34.26 7.22 -10.11
N PHE A 299 -33.30 7.95 -10.67
CA PHE A 299 -32.29 8.70 -9.92
C PHE A 299 -32.55 10.21 -9.88
N TYR A 300 -33.83 10.61 -9.94
CA TYR A 300 -34.25 12.01 -9.74
C TYR A 300 -33.92 12.55 -8.34
N CYS A 301 -33.55 11.70 -7.38
CA CYS A 301 -33.13 12.15 -6.04
C CYS A 301 -31.73 12.77 -5.95
N LEU A 302 -30.84 12.53 -6.91
CA LEU A 302 -29.42 12.86 -6.73
C LEU A 302 -28.86 13.88 -7.71
N GLU A 303 -29.54 14.15 -8.83
CA GLU A 303 -29.17 15.28 -9.71
C GLU A 303 -29.32 16.63 -9.00
N TYR A 304 -30.16 16.73 -7.97
CA TYR A 304 -30.29 17.94 -7.16
C TYR A 304 -29.06 18.23 -6.26
N LEU A 305 -28.18 17.25 -6.03
CA LEU A 305 -26.97 17.43 -5.19
C LEU A 305 -25.68 17.67 -5.99
N GLU A 306 -25.67 17.37 -7.29
CA GLU A 306 -24.54 17.68 -8.18
C GLU A 306 -24.75 19.00 -8.96
N GLY A 307 -25.94 19.62 -8.83
CA GLY A 307 -26.34 20.81 -9.57
C GLY A 307 -26.64 22.05 -8.73
N GLU A 308 -25.77 22.42 -7.78
CA GLU A 308 -25.71 23.82 -7.32
C GLU A 308 -24.24 24.25 -7.10
N LYS A 309 -23.75 25.02 -8.08
CA LYS A 309 -22.49 25.77 -8.23
C LYS A 309 -21.26 25.01 -8.70
#